data_AF-D3D5U4-F1
#
_entry.id   AF-D3D5U4-F1
#
_cell.length_a   1.000
_cell.length_b   1.000
_cell.length_c   1.000
_cell.angle_alpha   90.00
_cell.angle_beta   90.00
_cell.angle_gamma   90.00
#
_symmetry.space_group_name_H-M   'P 1'
#
loop_
_entity.id
_entity.type
_entity.pdbx_description
1 polymer ?
#
loop_
_entity_poly.entity_id
_entity_poly.type
_entity_poly.pdbx_seq_one_letter_code
_entity_poly.pdbx_strand_id
1 'polypeptide(L)'
;MADRPEEPAGRAHLRLVRGDASPEEIAALVAVLAARGGSGPPVVRARSTWADPALAMRGRLTAGPGAWSRSARTAGQRFPAGG
;
A
#
# COMPACT_ATOMS: atom_id res chain seq x y z
N MET A 1 -30.66 25.71 -10.81
CA MET A 1 -29.63 25.19 -9.88
C MET A 1 -28.41 24.92 -10.75
N ALA A 2 -27.38 25.77 -10.66
CA ALA A 2 -26.29 25.81 -11.62
C ALA A 2 -25.44 24.53 -11.58
N ASP A 3 -25.09 24.04 -12.78
CA ASP A 3 -24.06 23.05 -13.02
C ASP A 3 -22.73 23.59 -12.48
N ARG A 4 -22.17 22.93 -11.46
CA ARG A 4 -20.91 23.32 -10.85
C ARG A 4 -19.80 22.68 -11.68
N PRO A 5 -18.84 23.44 -12.24
CA PRO A 5 -17.68 22.83 -12.88
C PRO A 5 -16.94 21.97 -11.84
N GLU A 6 -16.83 20.67 -12.13
CA GLU A 6 -15.99 19.73 -11.39
C GLU A 6 -14.55 20.25 -11.38
N GLU A 7 -14.15 20.86 -10.27
CA GLU A 7 -12.76 21.24 -9.98
C GLU A 7 -11.89 19.97 -10.07
N PRO A 8 -10.79 19.96 -10.84
CA PRO A 8 -9.95 18.78 -10.98
C PRO A 8 -9.29 18.48 -9.64
N ALA A 9 -9.85 17.49 -8.92
CA ALA A 9 -9.24 16.90 -7.75
C ALA A 9 -7.78 16.53 -8.06
N GLY A 10 -6.87 17.00 -7.20
CA GLY A 10 -5.42 16.91 -7.39
C GLY A 10 -4.97 15.61 -8.05
N ARG A 11 -4.30 15.75 -9.20
CA ARG A 11 -3.60 14.74 -9.99
C ARG A 11 -3.70 13.33 -9.39
N ALA A 12 -4.69 12.55 -9.84
CA ALA A 12 -4.85 11.17 -9.39
C ALA A 12 -3.51 10.41 -9.51
N HIS A 13 -2.91 10.06 -8.38
CA HIS A 13 -1.63 9.33 -8.35
C HIS A 13 -1.78 7.88 -8.85
N LEU A 14 -3.02 7.41 -9.00
CA LEU A 14 -3.36 6.08 -9.42
C LEU A 14 -4.31 6.17 -10.62
N ARG A 15 -3.87 5.64 -11.76
CA ARG A 15 -4.70 5.48 -12.96
C ARG A 15 -5.25 4.06 -12.95
N LEU A 16 -6.57 3.94 -12.90
CA LEU A 16 -7.27 2.66 -13.00
C LEU A 16 -7.12 2.12 -14.43
N VAL A 17 -6.60 0.90 -14.56
CA VAL A 17 -6.60 0.13 -15.82
C VAL A 17 -7.90 -0.68 -15.85
N ARG A 18 -8.47 -0.84 -17.06
CA ARG A 18 -9.75 -1.53 -17.29
C ARG A 18 -9.74 -2.94 -16.67
N GLY A 19 -10.90 -3.41 -16.19
CA GLY A 19 -11.01 -4.65 -15.43
C GLY A 19 -10.74 -5.96 -16.20
N ASP A 20 -10.49 -5.89 -17.50
CA ASP A 20 -10.25 -7.02 -18.42
C ASP A 20 -8.85 -6.99 -19.04
N ALA A 21 -7.85 -6.45 -18.34
CA ALA A 21 -6.48 -6.37 -18.84
C ALA A 21 -5.95 -7.74 -19.29
N SER A 22 -5.29 -7.77 -20.45
CA SER A 22 -4.68 -9.00 -20.95
C SER A 22 -3.49 -9.44 -20.08
N PRO A 23 -3.09 -10.72 -20.11
CA PRO A 23 -1.90 -11.19 -19.40
C PRO A 23 -0.63 -10.40 -19.78
N GLU A 24 -0.49 -10.02 -21.05
CA GLU A 24 0.62 -9.23 -21.58
C GLU A 24 0.62 -7.81 -21.01
N GLU A 25 -0.56 -7.18 -20.88
CA GLU A 25 -0.71 -5.86 -20.29
C GLU A 25 -0.36 -5.87 -18.79
N ILE A 26 -0.78 -6.91 -18.06
CA ILE A 26 -0.39 -7.12 -16.66
C ILE A 26 1.14 -7.24 -16.56
N ALA A 27 1.76 -8.05 -17.42
CA ALA A 27 3.20 -8.24 -17.44
C ALA A 27 3.95 -6.92 -17.73
N ALA A 28 3.48 -6.13 -18.70
CA ALA A 28 4.07 -4.83 -19.02
C ALA A 28 3.99 -3.86 -17.84
N LEU A 29 2.86 -3.80 -17.13
CA LEU A 29 2.68 -2.95 -15.95
C LEU A 29 3.62 -3.38 -14.80
N VAL A 30 3.72 -4.68 -14.53
CA VAL A 30 4.63 -5.22 -13.52
C VAL A 30 6.09 -4.89 -13.86
N ALA A 31 6.49 -5.07 -15.12
CA ALA A 31 7.85 -4.77 -15.57
C ALA A 31 8.20 -3.28 -15.36
N VAL A 32 7.29 -2.36 -15.72
CA VAL A 32 7.48 -0.92 -15.51
C VAL A 32 7.56 -0.57 -14.02
N LEU A 33 6.70 -1.17 -13.18
CA LEU A 33 6.71 -0.92 -11.75
C LEU A 33 7.99 -1.44 -11.07
N ALA A 34 8.41 -2.66 -11.44
CA ALA A 34 9.66 -3.27 -10.97
C ALA A 34 10.88 -2.43 -11.38
N ALA A 35 10.91 -1.93 -12.62
CA ALA A 35 11.98 -1.06 -13.11
C ALA A 35 12.06 0.28 -12.38
N ARG A 36 10.93 0.82 -11.87
CA ARG A 36 10.91 2.04 -11.04
C ARG A 36 11.23 1.77 -9.57
N GLY A 37 11.04 0.55 -9.08
CA GLY A 37 11.33 0.15 -7.70
C GLY A 37 12.83 0.02 -7.46
N GLY A 38 13.54 1.14 -7.35
CA GLY A 38 14.98 1.15 -7.06
C GLY A 38 15.31 0.54 -5.69
N SER A 39 16.51 -0.04 -5.55
CA SER A 39 17.04 -0.51 -4.27
C SER A 39 17.35 0.70 -3.37
N GLY A 40 16.37 1.10 -2.57
CA GLY A 40 16.57 2.05 -1.49
C GLY A 40 17.55 1.51 -0.43
N PRO A 41 18.15 2.40 0.39
CA PRO A 41 19.02 1.98 1.48
C PRO A 41 18.27 1.00 2.40
N PRO A 42 18.99 0.08 3.09
CA PRO A 42 18.39 -0.90 3.96
C PRO A 42 17.50 -0.19 4.98
N VAL A 43 16.18 -0.41 4.87
CA VAL A 43 15.19 0.20 5.74
C VAL A 43 15.34 -0.41 7.14
N VAL A 44 15.42 0.43 8.17
CA VAL A 44 15.37 -0.01 9.57
C VAL A 44 14.13 -0.88 9.75
N ARG A 45 14.32 -2.12 10.22
CA ARG A 45 13.25 -3.11 10.36
C ARG A 45 12.16 -2.58 11.29
N ALA A 46 11.08 -2.06 10.71
CA ALA A 46 9.92 -1.62 11.46
C ALA A 46 9.28 -2.83 12.17
N ARG A 47 8.84 -2.64 13.43
CA ARG A 47 8.05 -3.65 14.13
C ARG A 47 6.79 -3.93 13.32
N SER A 48 6.54 -5.21 13.01
CA SER A 48 5.31 -5.61 12.30
C SER A 48 4.10 -5.16 13.11
N THR A 49 3.24 -4.36 12.49
CA THR A 49 2.01 -3.91 13.15
C THR A 49 1.02 -5.07 13.30
N TRP A 50 1.14 -6.13 12.49
CA TRP A 50 0.34 -7.35 12.60
C TRP A 50 0.73 -8.25 13.76
N ALA A 51 1.96 -8.14 14.26
CA ALA A 51 2.44 -8.89 15.41
C ALA A 51 2.25 -8.15 16.73
N ASP A 52 1.49 -7.04 16.73
CA ASP A 52 1.22 -6.24 17.93
C ASP A 52 0.32 -7.02 18.90
N PRO A 53 0.79 -7.37 20.11
CA PRO A 53 -0.02 -8.10 21.10
C PRO A 53 -1.31 -7.36 21.49
N ALA A 54 -1.35 -6.03 21.37
CA ALA A 54 -2.56 -5.26 21.61
C ALA A 54 -3.69 -5.59 20.61
N LEU A 55 -3.34 -6.13 19.43
CA LEU A 55 -4.31 -6.61 18.44
C LEU A 55 -4.74 -8.07 18.69
N ALA A 56 -4.05 -8.81 19.55
CA ALA A 56 -4.50 -10.14 19.97
C ALA A 56 -5.74 -10.08 20.88
N MET A 57 -6.01 -8.90 21.46
CA MET A 57 -7.25 -8.60 22.18
C MET A 57 -8.16 -7.78 21.28
N ARG A 58 -9.47 -8.06 21.27
CA ARG A 58 -10.44 -7.23 20.54
C ARG A 58 -10.60 -5.87 21.24
N GLY A 59 -9.99 -4.84 20.67
CA GLY A 59 -10.23 -3.43 21.02
C GLY A 59 -11.26 -2.76 20.10
N ARG A 60 -11.72 -1.56 20.47
CA ARG A 60 -12.51 -0.71 19.57
C ARG A 60 -11.63 -0.17 18.45
N LEU A 61 -12.15 -0.17 17.24
CA LEU A 61 -11.51 0.53 16.11
C LEU A 61 -11.82 2.02 16.21
N THR A 62 -10.77 2.84 16.31
CA THR A 62 -10.91 4.30 16.29
C THR A 62 -10.81 4.80 14.85
N ALA A 63 -11.87 5.43 14.34
CA ALA A 63 -11.81 6.14 13.08
C ALA A 63 -11.06 7.46 13.25
N GLY A 64 -10.19 7.83 12.30
CA GLY A 64 -9.47 9.09 12.34
C GLY A 64 -8.34 9.17 11.31
N PRO A 65 -7.75 10.36 11.09
CA PRO A 65 -6.63 10.54 10.19
C PRO A 65 -5.49 9.56 10.53
N GLY A 66 -5.06 8.77 9.54
CA GLY A 66 -4.00 7.78 9.74
C GLY A 66 -4.42 6.48 10.46
N ALA A 67 -5.70 6.31 10.84
CA ALA A 67 -6.18 5.07 11.45
C ALA A 67 -5.93 3.83 10.58
N TRP A 68 -6.01 3.99 9.25
CA TRP A 68 -5.75 2.93 8.27
C TRP A 68 -4.27 2.80 7.90
N SER A 69 -3.41 3.73 8.33
CA SER A 69 -1.96 3.70 8.02
C SER A 69 -1.25 2.46 8.56
N ARG A 70 -1.85 1.82 9.58
CA ARG A 70 -1.36 0.57 10.17
C ARG A 70 -1.51 -0.61 9.21
N SER A 71 -2.53 -0.62 8.35
CA SER A 71 -2.73 -1.66 7.33
C SER A 71 -1.65 -1.64 6.24
N ALA A 72 -1.09 -0.46 5.95
CA ALA A 72 0.02 -0.31 5.01
C ALA A 72 1.37 -0.74 5.60
N ARG A 73 1.47 -0.88 6.93
CA ARG A 73 2.71 -1.26 7.65
C ARG A 73 2.79 -2.77 7.86
N THR A 74 2.70 -3.52 6.76
CA THR A 74 3.06 -4.94 6.72
C THR A 74 4.55 -5.06 6.40
N ALA A 75 5.41 -4.89 7.40
CA ALA A 75 6.81 -5.31 7.26
C ALA A 75 7.00 -6.64 8.01
N GLY A 76 6.42 -7.69 7.42
CA GLY A 76 6.65 -9.07 7.81
C GLY A 76 7.70 -9.71 6.91
N GLN A 77 8.95 -9.26 6.97
CA GLN A 77 10.08 -10.06 6.46
C GLN A 77 10.73 -10.76 7.66
N ARG A 78 10.52 -12.07 7.76
CA ARG A 78 11.28 -12.96 8.65
C ARG A 78 12.52 -13.40 7.89
N PHE A 79 13.71 -13.06 8.39
CA PHE A 79 14.92 -13.76 7.97
C PHE A 79 15.06 -15.05 8.79
N PRO A 80 15.44 -16.18 8.20
CA PRO A 80 15.79 -17.37 8.96
C PRO A 80 17.09 -17.07 9.73
N ALA A 81 17.06 -17.25 11.04
CA ALA A 81 18.29 -17.37 11.80
C ALA A 81 18.87 -18.74 11.47
N GLY A 82 19.91 -18.76 10.64
CA GLY A 82 20.82 -19.90 10.56
C GLY A 82 21.67 -19.94 11.83
N GLY A 83 21.66 -21.08 12.48
CA GLY A 83 22.55 -21.53 13.54
C GLY A 83 22.68 -23.04 13.41
#